data_AF-A0AAW4TNN8-F1
#
_entry.id   AF-A0AAW4TNN8-F1
#
_cell.length_a   1.000
_cell.length_b   1.000
_cell.length_c   1.000
_cell.angle_alpha   90.00
_cell.angle_beta   90.00
_cell.angle_gamma   90.00
#
_symmetry.space_group_name_H-M   'P 1'
#
loop_
_entity.id
_entity.type
_entity.pdbx_description
1 polymer ?
#
loop_
_entity_poly.entity_id
_entity_poly.type
_entity_poly.pdbx_seq_one_letter_code
_entity_poly.pdbx_strand_id
1 'polypeptide(L)'
;MSAIFKSPRHARAIRAAYAAALSHWPAGHRRVTVQTRHGATHVIACGPEHAPPVVLIHGAQTTAASWQHHATDWATHFRLYAIDVIGEAGPSAPSRPPLAGDAYAQWLDDVLDGLQVSRAAFVGISLGARTALDFALRRPPRVTRLALLCPSGIGRQKPFLWWALPLLLLGDAGRACVRRRVLGRLPPASTPAERDALALMRAVDRGFRPRIEPIPVFDDTMLRTLSMPVLAIVGGRDVMLDSRDTQDRLTRLVPHAQVRLLPEQPHFIRGQRDTVRTFLSSTDTLDMPHRIVQAAGSRVLVRDPSAGLVQRESDALDLVALAHEHEADWIAVAADTLHDDFYRLDSGLAGAVLQKLTNYGVRLGVVGDIDRRLARSEALRALVRECNRGKSVWFVASEDDLLRRLGA
;
A
#
# COMPACT_ATOMS: atom_id res chain seq x y z
N MET A 1 -32.52 -13.29 13.32
CA MET A 1 -32.09 -11.88 13.52
C MET A 1 -30.60 -11.81 13.30
N SER A 2 -30.07 -10.79 12.62
CA SER A 2 -28.62 -10.66 12.47
C SER A 2 -27.98 -10.32 13.82
N ALA A 3 -27.04 -11.15 14.27
CA ALA A 3 -26.37 -11.03 15.58
C ALA A 3 -25.58 -9.72 15.76
N ILE A 4 -25.40 -8.94 14.70
CA ILE A 4 -24.58 -7.72 14.69
C ILE A 4 -25.37 -6.44 14.96
N PHE A 5 -26.71 -6.47 14.87
CA PHE A 5 -27.56 -5.31 15.13
C PHE A 5 -28.37 -5.52 16.41
N LYS A 6 -28.64 -4.44 17.15
CA LYS A 6 -29.42 -4.52 18.40
C LYS A 6 -30.90 -4.85 18.16
N SER A 7 -31.47 -4.40 17.05
CA SER A 7 -32.84 -4.75 16.63
C SER A 7 -33.05 -4.51 15.12
N PRO A 8 -34.14 -5.05 14.51
CA PRO A 8 -34.48 -4.77 13.12
C PRO A 8 -34.68 -3.28 12.81
N ARG A 9 -35.22 -2.51 13.76
CA ARG A 9 -35.36 -1.04 13.64
C ARG A 9 -34.00 -0.36 13.48
N HIS A 10 -33.01 -0.77 14.29
CA HIS A 10 -31.65 -0.24 14.20
C HIS A 10 -30.98 -0.61 12.88
N ALA A 11 -31.15 -1.84 12.41
CA ALA A 11 -30.63 -2.27 11.11
C ALA A 11 -31.21 -1.43 9.95
N ARG A 12 -32.53 -1.15 9.98
CA ARG A 12 -33.17 -0.27 8.99
C ARG A 12 -32.64 1.17 9.07
N ALA A 13 -32.48 1.72 10.28
CA ALA A 13 -31.96 3.07 10.47
C ALA A 13 -30.52 3.22 9.94
N ILE A 14 -29.66 2.24 10.19
CA ILE A 14 -28.29 2.23 9.66
C ILE A 14 -28.30 2.14 8.13
N ARG A 15 -29.12 1.26 7.53
CA ARG A 15 -29.25 1.15 6.07
C ARG A 15 -29.74 2.44 5.43
N ALA A 16 -30.73 3.10 6.02
CA ALA A 16 -31.24 4.39 5.53
C ALA A 16 -30.17 5.49 5.61
N ALA A 17 -29.46 5.60 6.72
CA ALA A 17 -28.38 6.57 6.88
C ALA A 17 -27.19 6.27 5.96
N TYR A 18 -26.90 4.99 5.70
CA TYR A 18 -25.87 4.57 4.75
C TYR A 18 -26.25 4.99 3.33
N ALA A 19 -27.49 4.76 2.91
CA ALA A 19 -27.97 5.20 1.60
C ALA A 19 -27.90 6.73 1.43
N ALA A 20 -28.25 7.49 2.48
CA ALA A 20 -28.12 8.95 2.48
C ALA A 20 -26.65 9.39 2.34
N ALA A 21 -25.74 8.82 3.13
CA ALA A 21 -24.30 9.11 3.03
C ALA A 21 -23.73 8.77 1.64
N LEU A 22 -24.16 7.64 1.05
CA LEU A 22 -23.74 7.25 -0.30
C LEU A 22 -24.29 8.15 -1.42
N SER A 23 -25.37 8.90 -1.19
CA SER A 23 -25.88 9.82 -2.22
C SER A 23 -24.88 10.92 -2.58
N HIS A 24 -23.87 11.15 -1.74
CA HIS A 24 -22.81 12.13 -1.93
C HIS A 24 -21.49 11.52 -2.46
N TRP A 25 -21.49 10.22 -2.80
CA TRP A 25 -20.33 9.60 -3.45
C TRP A 25 -20.11 10.16 -4.87
N PRO A 26 -18.88 10.06 -5.40
CA PRO A 26 -18.57 10.52 -6.75
C PRO A 26 -19.57 9.99 -7.79
N ALA A 27 -19.91 10.84 -8.76
CA ALA A 27 -20.77 10.46 -9.86
C ALA A 27 -20.18 9.28 -10.64
N GLY A 28 -21.04 8.40 -11.14
CA GLY A 28 -20.62 7.20 -11.89
C GLY A 28 -20.13 6.04 -11.03
N HIS A 29 -20.19 6.12 -9.69
CA HIS A 29 -19.94 4.95 -8.86
C HIS A 29 -20.97 3.84 -9.11
N ARG A 30 -20.52 2.59 -9.03
CA ARG A 30 -21.35 1.39 -9.16
C ARG A 30 -21.37 0.65 -7.83
N ARG A 31 -22.52 0.11 -7.47
CA ARG A 31 -22.65 -0.81 -6.34
C ARG A 31 -22.60 -2.22 -6.89
N VAL A 32 -21.60 -2.98 -6.46
CA VAL A 32 -21.38 -4.36 -6.85
C VAL A 32 -21.61 -5.24 -5.64
N THR A 33 -22.31 -6.35 -5.82
CA THR A 33 -22.44 -7.37 -4.79
C THR A 33 -21.65 -8.59 -5.23
N VAL A 34 -20.59 -8.92 -4.50
CA VAL A 34 -19.75 -10.09 -4.76
C VAL A 34 -20.19 -11.21 -3.83
N GLN A 35 -20.48 -12.39 -4.37
CA GLN A 35 -20.75 -13.57 -3.56
C GLN A 35 -19.42 -14.16 -3.07
N THR A 36 -19.32 -14.40 -1.77
CA THR A 36 -18.13 -14.99 -1.14
C THR A 36 -18.55 -16.18 -0.29
N ARG A 37 -17.59 -17.01 0.12
CA ARG A 37 -17.82 -18.12 1.07
C ARG A 37 -18.38 -17.67 2.42
N HIS A 38 -18.24 -16.38 2.75
CA HIS A 38 -18.76 -15.77 3.96
C HIS A 38 -20.03 -14.93 3.73
N GLY A 39 -20.65 -15.06 2.55
CA GLY A 39 -21.87 -14.39 2.15
C GLY A 39 -21.64 -13.18 1.24
N ALA A 40 -22.73 -12.54 0.84
CA ALA A 40 -22.71 -11.39 -0.05
C ALA A 40 -21.90 -10.21 0.53
N THR A 41 -20.94 -9.73 -0.23
CA THR A 41 -20.09 -8.57 0.09
C THR A 41 -20.47 -7.40 -0.79
N HIS A 42 -20.79 -6.27 -0.18
CA HIS A 42 -21.10 -5.04 -0.88
C HIS A 42 -19.81 -4.26 -1.16
N VAL A 43 -19.66 -3.82 -2.41
CA VAL A 43 -18.51 -3.06 -2.90
C VAL A 43 -19.02 -1.83 -3.62
N ILE A 44 -18.41 -0.69 -3.34
CA ILE A 44 -18.60 0.53 -4.11
C ILE A 44 -17.39 0.71 -5.01
N ALA A 45 -17.63 0.62 -6.32
CA ALA A 45 -16.59 0.77 -7.33
C ALA A 45 -16.70 2.15 -8.01
N CYS A 46 -15.58 2.86 -8.14
CA CYS A 46 -15.54 4.13 -8.87
C CYS A 46 -14.15 4.36 -9.52
N GLY A 47 -14.11 5.31 -10.46
CA GLY A 47 -12.92 5.59 -11.28
C GLY A 47 -12.83 4.74 -12.55
N PRO A 48 -11.89 5.04 -13.46
CA PRO A 48 -11.76 4.39 -14.77
C PRO A 48 -11.54 2.88 -14.66
N GLU A 49 -12.14 2.08 -15.55
CA GLU A 49 -12.07 0.61 -15.47
C GLU A 49 -10.64 0.06 -15.67
N HIS A 50 -9.80 0.77 -16.42
CA HIS A 50 -8.41 0.37 -16.70
C HIS A 50 -7.38 1.05 -15.79
N ALA A 51 -7.81 1.87 -14.83
CA ALA A 51 -6.90 2.49 -13.87
C ALA A 51 -6.39 1.46 -12.84
N PRO A 52 -5.22 1.67 -12.21
CA PRO A 52 -4.69 0.71 -11.24
C PRO A 52 -5.67 0.47 -10.08
N PRO A 53 -5.93 -0.79 -9.70
CA PRO A 53 -6.94 -1.13 -8.70
C PRO A 53 -6.44 -0.85 -7.27
N VAL A 54 -7.30 -0.21 -6.47
CA VAL A 54 -7.07 0.08 -5.05
C VAL A 54 -8.26 -0.40 -4.23
N VAL A 55 -8.03 -1.30 -3.29
CA VAL A 55 -9.04 -1.79 -2.35
C VAL A 55 -9.00 -0.94 -1.08
N LEU A 56 -10.15 -0.36 -0.72
CA LEU A 56 -10.30 0.50 0.47
C LEU A 56 -11.09 -0.25 1.55
N ILE A 57 -10.47 -0.47 2.71
CA ILE A 57 -11.03 -1.26 3.81
C ILE A 57 -11.26 -0.38 5.04
N HIS A 58 -12.54 -0.18 5.38
CA HIS A 58 -12.92 0.67 6.49
C HIS A 58 -12.63 0.03 7.87
N GLY A 59 -12.62 0.85 8.93
CA GLY A 59 -12.39 0.39 10.30
C GLY A 59 -13.63 -0.23 10.96
N ALA A 60 -13.46 -0.79 12.16
CA ALA A 60 -14.54 -1.34 12.96
C ALA A 60 -15.63 -0.28 13.23
N GLN A 61 -16.89 -0.71 13.28
CA GLN A 61 -18.04 0.17 13.51
C GLN A 61 -18.18 1.31 12.48
N THR A 62 -17.62 1.13 11.30
CA THR A 62 -17.81 2.04 10.17
C THR A 62 -18.28 1.26 8.94
N THR A 63 -18.28 1.92 7.79
CA THR A 63 -18.74 1.35 6.52
C THR A 63 -17.88 1.90 5.38
N ALA A 64 -18.02 1.32 4.19
CA ALA A 64 -17.35 1.78 2.98
C ALA A 64 -17.64 3.26 2.67
N ALA A 65 -18.81 3.78 3.09
CA ALA A 65 -19.19 5.18 2.90
C ALA A 65 -18.19 6.17 3.53
N SER A 66 -17.40 5.75 4.53
CA SER A 66 -16.39 6.62 5.16
C SER A 66 -15.25 7.04 4.22
N TRP A 67 -15.08 6.34 3.10
CA TRP A 67 -14.09 6.66 2.08
C TRP A 67 -14.49 7.78 1.12
N GLN A 68 -15.70 8.34 1.23
CA GLN A 68 -16.24 9.34 0.29
C GLN A 68 -15.24 10.47 -0.04
N HIS A 69 -14.65 11.12 0.96
CA HIS A 69 -13.70 12.23 0.75
C HIS A 69 -12.38 11.81 0.08
N HIS A 70 -11.99 10.53 0.20
CA HIS A 70 -10.85 9.97 -0.50
C HIS A 70 -11.25 9.62 -1.94
N ALA A 71 -12.43 9.00 -2.10
CA ALA A 71 -12.96 8.58 -3.39
C ALA A 71 -13.15 9.76 -4.36
N THR A 72 -13.60 10.93 -3.89
CA THR A 72 -13.74 12.14 -4.73
C THR A 72 -12.44 12.58 -5.39
N ASP A 73 -11.31 12.38 -4.70
CA ASP A 73 -9.98 12.78 -5.18
C ASP A 73 -9.31 11.63 -5.93
N TRP A 74 -9.29 10.44 -5.35
CA TRP A 74 -8.51 9.31 -5.86
C TRP A 74 -9.14 8.61 -7.07
N ALA A 75 -10.46 8.74 -7.28
CA ALA A 75 -11.14 8.07 -8.40
C ALA A 75 -10.74 8.61 -9.78
N THR A 76 -10.06 9.76 -9.86
CA THR A 76 -9.50 10.26 -11.12
C THR A 76 -8.20 9.53 -11.51
N HIS A 77 -7.52 8.92 -10.55
CA HIS A 77 -6.22 8.28 -10.73
C HIS A 77 -6.29 6.75 -10.67
N PHE A 78 -7.26 6.20 -9.95
CA PHE A 78 -7.32 4.78 -9.61
C PHE A 78 -8.69 4.19 -9.84
N ARG A 79 -8.73 2.87 -10.03
CA ARG A 79 -9.95 2.09 -9.93
C ARG A 79 -10.17 1.70 -8.46
N LEU A 80 -11.06 2.40 -7.78
CA LEU A 80 -11.30 2.20 -6.36
C LEU A 80 -12.37 1.13 -6.13
N TYR A 81 -12.12 0.24 -5.16
CA TYR A 81 -13.06 -0.72 -4.63
C TYR A 81 -13.17 -0.53 -3.12
N ALA A 82 -14.14 0.26 -2.66
CA ALA A 82 -14.43 0.39 -1.24
C ALA A 82 -15.36 -0.74 -0.80
N ILE A 83 -14.85 -1.61 0.05
CA ILE A 83 -15.54 -2.83 0.46
C ILE A 83 -16.17 -2.64 1.83
N ASP A 84 -17.40 -3.07 2.00
CA ASP A 84 -18.02 -3.20 3.31
C ASP A 84 -17.59 -4.53 3.94
N VAL A 85 -16.85 -4.47 5.04
CA VAL A 85 -16.32 -5.65 5.72
C VAL A 85 -17.47 -6.52 6.25
N ILE A 86 -17.43 -7.81 5.95
CA ILE A 86 -18.42 -8.76 6.47
C ILE A 86 -18.47 -8.72 8.00
N GLY A 87 -19.70 -8.71 8.53
CA GLY A 87 -19.94 -8.62 9.97
C GLY A 87 -19.78 -7.23 10.58
N GLU A 88 -19.38 -6.21 9.80
CA GLU A 88 -19.38 -4.81 10.24
C GLU A 88 -20.71 -4.10 9.91
N ALA A 89 -20.82 -2.81 10.22
CA ALA A 89 -22.09 -2.07 10.19
C ALA A 89 -22.65 -1.83 8.77
N GLY A 90 -21.88 -2.16 7.73
CA GLY A 90 -22.26 -2.02 6.34
C GLY A 90 -23.34 -3.03 5.87
N PRO A 91 -23.76 -2.92 4.61
CA PRO A 91 -24.76 -3.80 4.00
C PRO A 91 -24.29 -5.23 3.71
N SER A 92 -22.99 -5.53 3.82
CA SER A 92 -22.44 -6.88 3.64
C SER A 92 -23.03 -7.90 4.61
N ALA A 93 -22.86 -9.18 4.28
CA ALA A 93 -23.36 -10.29 5.06
C ALA A 93 -22.91 -10.18 6.53
N PRO A 94 -23.80 -10.51 7.50
CA PRO A 94 -23.49 -10.42 8.91
C PRO A 94 -22.62 -11.60 9.41
N SER A 95 -21.71 -12.07 8.57
CA SER A 95 -20.76 -13.14 8.88
C SER A 95 -19.58 -12.57 9.67
N ARG A 96 -19.32 -13.15 10.85
CA ARG A 96 -18.27 -12.72 11.76
C ARG A 96 -17.34 -13.89 12.13
N PRO A 97 -16.55 -14.41 11.17
CA PRO A 97 -15.55 -15.41 11.52
C PRO A 97 -14.55 -14.84 12.55
N PRO A 98 -13.81 -15.67 13.30
CA PRO A 98 -12.77 -15.20 14.20
C PRO A 98 -11.75 -14.30 13.47
N LEU A 99 -11.24 -13.27 14.15
CA LEU A 99 -10.17 -12.41 13.61
C LEU A 99 -8.83 -13.15 13.52
N ALA A 100 -8.66 -14.20 14.33
CA ALA A 100 -7.55 -15.12 14.24
C ALA A 100 -7.82 -16.15 13.12
N GLY A 101 -6.78 -16.48 12.35
CA GLY A 101 -6.86 -17.43 11.24
C GLY A 101 -6.96 -16.77 9.87
N ASP A 102 -7.36 -17.54 8.86
CA ASP A 102 -7.29 -17.19 7.43
C ASP A 102 -8.63 -16.71 6.85
N ALA A 103 -9.70 -16.69 7.63
CA ALA A 103 -11.06 -16.47 7.11
C ALA A 103 -11.24 -15.11 6.42
N TYR A 104 -10.67 -14.04 6.97
CA TYR A 104 -10.73 -12.71 6.33
C TYR A 104 -9.84 -12.61 5.10
N ALA A 105 -8.72 -13.34 5.05
CA ALA A 105 -7.89 -13.40 3.86
C ALA A 105 -8.56 -14.20 2.73
N GLN A 106 -9.20 -15.33 3.04
CA GLN A 106 -10.03 -16.10 2.11
C GLN A 106 -11.25 -15.33 1.61
N TRP A 107 -11.88 -14.54 2.49
CA TRP A 107 -12.93 -13.60 2.09
C TRP A 107 -12.42 -12.58 1.07
N LEU A 108 -11.22 -12.02 1.28
CA LEU A 108 -10.61 -11.09 0.33
C LEU A 108 -10.20 -11.76 -0.98
N ASP A 109 -9.75 -13.02 -0.96
CA ASP A 109 -9.54 -13.81 -2.19
C ASP A 109 -10.85 -13.85 -3.02
N ASP A 110 -11.97 -14.26 -2.41
CA ASP A 110 -13.27 -14.33 -3.09
C ASP A 110 -13.74 -12.94 -3.60
N VAL A 111 -13.48 -11.86 -2.83
CA VAL A 111 -13.81 -10.49 -3.25
C VAL A 111 -13.01 -10.10 -4.49
N LEU A 112 -11.69 -10.31 -4.49
CA LEU A 112 -10.85 -9.98 -5.63
C LEU A 112 -11.22 -10.80 -6.87
N ASP A 113 -11.46 -12.10 -6.70
CA ASP A 113 -11.81 -13.00 -7.79
C ASP A 113 -13.17 -12.62 -8.41
N GLY A 114 -14.17 -12.30 -7.57
CA GLY A 114 -15.47 -11.82 -8.03
C GLY A 114 -15.46 -10.42 -8.66
N LEU A 115 -14.43 -9.62 -8.38
CA LEU A 115 -14.16 -8.35 -9.07
C LEU A 115 -13.24 -8.52 -10.28
N GLN A 116 -12.74 -9.74 -10.55
CA GLN A 116 -11.76 -10.05 -11.60
C GLN A 116 -10.45 -9.25 -11.45
N VAL A 117 -10.02 -9.03 -10.21
CA VAL A 117 -8.79 -8.30 -9.86
C VAL A 117 -7.71 -9.30 -9.44
N SER A 118 -6.66 -9.42 -10.25
CA SER A 118 -5.53 -10.32 -9.95
C SER A 118 -4.65 -9.79 -8.82
N ARG A 119 -4.34 -8.48 -8.81
CA ARG A 119 -3.55 -7.82 -7.76
C ARG A 119 -4.01 -6.39 -7.56
N ALA A 120 -3.88 -5.86 -6.36
CA ALA A 120 -4.27 -4.48 -6.05
C ALA A 120 -3.41 -3.85 -4.95
N ALA A 121 -3.46 -2.52 -4.86
CA ALA A 121 -3.01 -1.82 -3.67
C ALA A 121 -4.11 -1.87 -2.61
N PHE A 122 -3.72 -1.90 -1.33
CA PHE A 122 -4.65 -1.96 -0.21
C PHE A 122 -4.46 -0.76 0.70
N VAL A 123 -5.55 -0.07 1.00
CA VAL A 123 -5.59 1.00 2.01
C VAL A 123 -6.59 0.61 3.08
N GLY A 124 -6.12 0.49 4.31
CA GLY A 124 -6.99 0.16 5.43
C GLY A 124 -6.89 1.16 6.56
N ILE A 125 -7.98 1.29 7.33
CA ILE A 125 -8.00 2.04 8.59
C ILE A 125 -8.30 1.08 9.74
N SER A 126 -7.52 1.13 10.83
CA SER A 126 -7.83 0.44 12.09
C SER A 126 -8.00 -1.09 11.93
N LEU A 127 -9.22 -1.63 12.11
CA LEU A 127 -9.54 -3.02 11.82
C LEU A 127 -9.35 -3.35 10.33
N GLY A 128 -9.73 -2.45 9.42
CA GLY A 128 -9.53 -2.63 7.99
C GLY A 128 -8.05 -2.64 7.60
N ALA A 129 -7.21 -1.87 8.30
CA ALA A 129 -5.75 -1.94 8.14
C ALA A 129 -5.20 -3.29 8.60
N ARG A 130 -5.71 -3.83 9.71
CA ARG A 130 -5.37 -5.20 10.16
C ARG A 130 -5.78 -6.24 9.12
N THR A 131 -6.98 -6.13 8.56
CA THR A 131 -7.48 -7.05 7.54
C THR A 131 -6.64 -6.99 6.26
N ALA A 132 -6.25 -5.79 5.83
CA ALA A 132 -5.32 -5.60 4.71
C ALA A 132 -3.94 -6.22 5.00
N LEU A 133 -3.42 -6.01 6.22
CA LEU A 133 -2.15 -6.57 6.66
C LEU A 133 -2.18 -8.11 6.71
N ASP A 134 -3.22 -8.71 7.29
CA ASP A 134 -3.42 -10.16 7.32
C ASP A 134 -3.39 -10.76 5.90
N PHE A 135 -4.09 -10.11 4.98
CA PHE A 135 -4.10 -10.52 3.58
C PHE A 135 -2.73 -10.39 2.93
N ALA A 136 -2.03 -9.27 3.13
CA ALA A 136 -0.69 -9.07 2.58
C ALA A 136 0.34 -10.09 3.11
N LEU A 137 0.24 -10.47 4.38
CA LEU A 137 1.09 -11.50 4.99
C LEU A 137 0.84 -12.90 4.41
N ARG A 138 -0.41 -13.19 4.02
CA ARG A 138 -0.84 -14.53 3.57
C ARG A 138 -0.92 -14.69 2.04
N ARG A 139 -1.04 -13.57 1.31
CA ARG A 139 -1.14 -13.49 -0.15
C ARG A 139 -0.20 -12.40 -0.73
N PRO A 140 1.11 -12.39 -0.42
CA PRO A 140 2.01 -11.32 -0.90
C PRO A 140 1.92 -11.03 -2.41
N PRO A 141 1.82 -12.03 -3.31
CA PRO A 141 1.74 -11.77 -4.76
C PRO A 141 0.47 -11.05 -5.22
N ARG A 142 -0.59 -11.01 -4.39
CA ARG A 142 -1.86 -10.33 -4.70
C ARG A 142 -1.85 -8.86 -4.26
N VAL A 143 -0.81 -8.39 -3.58
CA VAL A 143 -0.74 -7.04 -3.00
C VAL A 143 0.39 -6.25 -3.65
N THR A 144 0.05 -5.17 -4.36
CA THR A 144 1.07 -4.29 -4.96
C THR A 144 1.65 -3.31 -3.96
N ARG A 145 0.80 -2.75 -3.07
CA ARG A 145 1.18 -1.78 -2.02
C ARG A 145 0.26 -1.90 -0.83
N LEU A 146 0.78 -1.57 0.36
CA LEU A 146 0.03 -1.65 1.60
C LEU A 146 0.10 -0.32 2.38
N ALA A 147 -1.00 0.42 2.42
CA ALA A 147 -1.15 1.63 3.23
C ALA A 147 -2.02 1.36 4.47
N LEU A 148 -1.41 1.51 5.65
CA LEU A 148 -1.98 1.20 6.96
C LEU A 148 -2.20 2.48 7.76
N LEU A 149 -3.45 2.86 7.97
CA LEU A 149 -3.82 4.03 8.77
C LEU A 149 -4.27 3.58 10.17
N CYS A 150 -3.48 3.91 11.19
CA CYS A 150 -3.65 3.50 12.58
C CYS A 150 -3.95 2.00 12.73
N PRO A 151 -3.09 1.09 12.21
CA PRO A 151 -3.38 -0.33 12.16
C PRO A 151 -3.52 -0.97 13.54
N SER A 152 -4.61 -1.71 13.71
CA SER A 152 -4.72 -2.68 14.80
C SER A 152 -3.93 -3.96 14.48
N GLY A 153 -3.57 -4.74 15.50
CA GLY A 153 -2.85 -6.01 15.31
C GLY A 153 -1.33 -5.89 15.13
N ILE A 154 -0.76 -4.69 15.23
CA ILE A 154 0.70 -4.49 15.30
C ILE A 154 1.07 -4.08 16.73
N GLY A 155 0.92 -2.81 17.10
CA GLY A 155 1.24 -2.40 18.47
C GLY A 155 0.28 -2.98 19.51
N ARG A 156 0.70 -2.89 20.78
CA ARG A 156 -0.16 -3.18 21.93
C ARG A 156 -1.47 -2.40 21.89
N GLN A 157 -2.54 -3.02 22.39
CA GLN A 157 -3.82 -2.34 22.61
C GLN A 157 -3.81 -1.66 23.98
N LYS A 158 -4.36 -0.45 24.05
CA LYS A 158 -4.64 0.25 25.30
C LYS A 158 -5.95 -0.29 25.91
N PRO A 159 -6.16 -0.18 27.23
CA PRO A 159 -7.38 -0.64 27.89
C PRO A 159 -8.58 0.28 27.58
N PHE A 160 -9.01 0.31 26.31
CA PHE A 160 -10.07 1.18 25.81
C PHE A 160 -11.40 0.99 26.56
N LEU A 161 -11.80 -0.27 26.76
CA LEU A 161 -13.09 -0.61 27.36
C LEU A 161 -13.23 -0.11 28.79
N TRP A 162 -12.13 -0.03 29.55
CA TRP A 162 -12.17 0.39 30.97
C TRP A 162 -12.71 1.79 31.16
N TRP A 163 -12.35 2.74 30.28
CA TRP A 163 -12.85 4.11 30.37
C TRP A 163 -14.05 4.35 29.43
N ALA A 164 -14.19 3.59 28.35
CA ALA A 164 -15.29 3.76 27.41
C ALA A 164 -16.61 3.23 27.96
N LEU A 165 -16.61 2.06 28.63
CA LEU A 165 -17.82 1.43 29.14
C LEU A 165 -18.62 2.31 30.12
N PRO A 166 -18.04 2.93 31.16
CA PRO A 166 -18.80 3.80 32.06
C PRO A 166 -19.40 5.01 31.33
N LEU A 167 -18.71 5.56 30.33
CA LEU A 167 -19.27 6.63 29.50
C LEU A 167 -20.44 6.14 28.66
N LEU A 168 -20.36 4.95 28.06
CA LEU A 168 -21.43 4.41 27.21
C LEU A 168 -22.75 4.19 27.98
N LEU A 169 -22.71 4.02 29.31
CA LEU A 169 -23.89 3.95 30.17
C LEU A 169 -24.63 5.30 30.28
N LEU A 170 -23.98 6.42 29.97
CA LEU A 170 -24.55 7.77 29.96
C LEU A 170 -25.29 8.10 28.64
N GLY A 171 -25.65 7.09 27.86
CA GLY A 171 -26.42 7.26 26.62
C GLY A 171 -25.68 8.08 25.54
N ASP A 172 -26.40 8.97 24.87
CA ASP A 172 -25.89 9.72 23.72
C ASP A 172 -24.77 10.71 24.08
N ALA A 173 -24.84 11.35 25.26
CA ALA A 173 -23.79 12.24 25.75
C ALA A 173 -22.49 11.48 26.00
N GLY A 174 -22.60 10.30 26.60
CA GLY A 174 -21.50 9.36 26.78
C GLY A 174 -20.84 8.91 25.48
N ARG A 175 -21.66 8.48 24.50
CA ARG A 175 -21.19 8.13 23.15
C ARG A 175 -20.48 9.30 22.47
N ALA A 176 -20.97 10.52 22.64
CA ALA A 176 -20.31 11.71 22.12
C ALA A 176 -18.93 11.96 22.76
N CYS A 177 -18.80 11.72 24.07
CA CYS A 177 -17.52 11.82 24.77
C CYS A 177 -16.51 10.78 24.26
N VAL A 178 -16.91 9.51 24.16
CA VAL A 178 -16.08 8.43 23.61
C VAL A 178 -15.63 8.78 22.19
N ARG A 179 -16.57 9.17 21.33
CA ARG A 179 -16.28 9.58 19.95
C ARG A 179 -15.29 10.75 19.89
N ARG A 180 -15.45 11.77 20.74
CA ARG A 180 -14.52 12.92 20.77
C ARG A 180 -13.10 12.51 21.19
N ARG A 181 -12.96 11.53 22.08
CA ARG A 181 -11.64 11.00 22.48
C ARG A 181 -11.00 10.17 21.36
N VAL A 182 -11.80 9.38 20.65
CA VAL A 182 -11.32 8.50 19.56
C VAL A 182 -11.00 9.28 18.28
N LEU A 183 -11.90 10.17 17.83
CA LEU A 183 -11.80 10.88 16.56
C LEU A 183 -11.21 12.29 16.69
N GLY A 184 -10.99 12.77 17.91
CA GLY A 184 -10.75 14.18 18.20
C GLY A 184 -12.01 15.04 18.03
N ARG A 185 -11.84 16.36 18.11
CA ARG A 185 -12.93 17.32 17.84
C ARG A 185 -13.25 17.30 16.35
N LEU A 186 -14.43 16.80 15.99
CA LEU A 186 -14.93 16.88 14.61
C LEU A 186 -15.28 18.34 14.27
N PRO A 187 -15.02 18.80 13.03
CA PRO A 187 -15.54 20.08 12.58
C PRO A 187 -17.08 20.08 12.60
N PRO A 188 -17.73 21.25 12.64
CA PRO A 188 -19.17 21.35 12.44
C PRO A 188 -19.55 20.71 11.10
N ALA A 189 -20.61 19.90 11.09
CA ALA A 189 -21.15 19.31 9.87
C ALA A 189 -21.91 20.37 9.06
N SER A 190 -21.17 21.14 8.29
CA SER A 190 -21.66 22.34 7.60
C SER A 190 -22.31 22.02 6.25
N THR A 191 -21.86 20.95 5.60
CA THR A 191 -22.40 20.49 4.31
C THR A 191 -23.43 19.36 4.48
N PRO A 192 -24.33 19.14 3.50
CA PRO A 192 -25.24 17.97 3.50
C PRO A 192 -24.49 16.64 3.65
N ALA A 193 -23.38 16.46 2.92
CA ALA A 193 -22.55 15.26 2.99
C ALA A 193 -22.01 15.00 4.41
N GLU A 194 -21.48 16.04 5.07
CA GLU A 194 -20.99 15.90 6.45
C GLU A 194 -22.11 15.58 7.45
N ARG A 195 -23.32 16.13 7.23
CA ARG A 195 -24.48 15.83 8.08
C ARG A 195 -24.92 14.39 7.94
N ASP A 196 -24.98 13.86 6.72
CA ASP A 196 -25.37 12.47 6.46
C ASP A 196 -24.30 11.48 6.94
N ALA A 197 -23.01 11.80 6.77
CA ALA A 197 -21.92 11.03 7.34
C ALA A 197 -22.00 10.97 8.88
N LEU A 198 -22.29 12.11 9.54
CA LEU A 198 -22.49 12.17 10.97
C LEU A 198 -23.76 11.41 11.41
N ALA A 199 -24.83 11.46 10.62
CA ALA A 199 -26.06 10.73 10.87
C ALA A 199 -25.84 9.21 10.81
N LEU A 200 -25.09 8.73 9.81
CA LEU A 200 -24.67 7.34 9.69
C LEU A 200 -23.85 6.91 10.91
N MET A 201 -22.83 7.69 11.28
CA MET A 201 -22.02 7.42 12.46
C MET A 201 -22.87 7.28 13.74
N ARG A 202 -23.82 8.20 13.96
CA ARG A 202 -24.75 8.15 15.11
C ARG A 202 -25.69 6.94 15.04
N ALA A 203 -26.16 6.56 13.86
CA ALA A 203 -27.01 5.39 13.68
C ALA A 203 -26.26 4.11 14.05
N VAL A 204 -25.00 3.99 13.62
CA VAL A 204 -24.11 2.86 13.97
C VAL A 204 -23.83 2.84 15.47
N ASP A 205 -23.43 3.98 16.06
CA ASP A 205 -23.16 4.12 17.50
C ASP A 205 -24.33 3.61 18.36
N ARG A 206 -25.58 3.87 17.94
CA ARG A 206 -26.78 3.46 18.65
C ARG A 206 -27.15 2.01 18.40
N GLY A 207 -27.04 1.55 17.16
CA GLY A 207 -27.71 0.34 16.66
C GLY A 207 -26.85 -0.90 16.43
N PHE A 208 -25.53 -0.74 16.32
CA PHE A 208 -24.60 -1.83 16.03
C PHE A 208 -24.03 -2.45 17.32
N ARG A 209 -23.71 -3.75 17.27
CA ARG A 209 -23.04 -4.51 18.33
C ARG A 209 -21.57 -4.72 17.92
N PRO A 210 -20.61 -3.96 18.46
CA PRO A 210 -19.20 -4.12 18.09
C PRO A 210 -18.63 -5.44 18.59
N ARG A 211 -17.50 -5.86 18.00
CA ARG A 211 -16.63 -6.86 18.60
C ARG A 211 -16.03 -6.30 19.89
N ILE A 212 -15.94 -7.15 20.91
CA ILE A 212 -15.33 -6.81 22.20
C ILE A 212 -14.13 -7.71 22.51
N GLU A 213 -13.89 -8.70 21.66
CA GLU A 213 -12.76 -9.60 21.76
C GLU A 213 -11.44 -8.86 21.49
N PRO A 214 -10.36 -9.21 22.19
CA PRO A 214 -9.04 -8.66 21.89
C PRO A 214 -8.66 -8.91 20.44
N ILE A 215 -8.16 -7.87 19.78
CA ILE A 215 -7.67 -7.99 18.41
C ILE A 215 -6.34 -8.77 18.43
N PRO A 216 -6.19 -9.89 17.71
CA PRO A 216 -4.93 -10.62 17.69
C PRO A 216 -3.81 -9.78 17.07
N VAL A 217 -2.65 -9.80 17.73
CA VAL A 217 -1.43 -9.15 17.29
C VAL A 217 -0.61 -10.13 16.44
N PHE A 218 -0.14 -9.68 15.27
CA PHE A 218 0.73 -10.48 14.41
C PHE A 218 2.10 -10.65 15.05
N ASP A 219 2.69 -11.82 14.89
CA ASP A 219 4.03 -12.12 15.39
C ASP A 219 5.12 -11.40 14.57
N ASP A 220 6.28 -11.23 15.19
CA ASP A 220 7.42 -10.55 14.56
C ASP A 220 7.93 -11.32 13.32
N THR A 221 7.80 -12.65 13.27
CA THR A 221 8.29 -13.46 12.14
C THR A 221 7.45 -13.26 10.89
N MET A 222 6.12 -13.19 11.03
CA MET A 222 5.20 -12.85 9.96
C MET A 222 5.47 -11.43 9.45
N LEU A 223 5.59 -10.43 10.34
CA LEU A 223 5.82 -9.04 9.89
C LEU A 223 7.07 -8.89 9.00
N ARG A 224 8.13 -9.67 9.27
CA ARG A 224 9.37 -9.67 8.45
C ARG A 224 9.18 -10.22 7.03
N THR A 225 8.08 -10.91 6.72
CA THR A 225 7.81 -11.48 5.39
C THR A 225 7.13 -10.49 4.44
N LEU A 226 6.72 -9.31 4.93
CA LEU A 226 6.21 -8.25 4.06
C LEU A 226 7.29 -7.88 3.04
N SER A 227 6.91 -7.92 1.77
CA SER A 227 7.83 -7.78 0.62
C SER A 227 7.43 -6.66 -0.34
N MET A 228 6.18 -6.19 -0.26
CA MET A 228 5.67 -5.04 -1.00
C MET A 228 5.98 -3.73 -0.26
N PRO A 229 5.93 -2.57 -0.92
CA PRO A 229 6.01 -1.29 -0.22
C PRO A 229 4.92 -1.17 0.84
N VAL A 230 5.31 -0.68 2.02
CA VAL A 230 4.42 -0.46 3.15
C VAL A 230 4.51 1.00 3.59
N LEU A 231 3.35 1.65 3.72
CA LEU A 231 3.20 2.93 4.39
C LEU A 231 2.36 2.72 5.64
N ALA A 232 2.88 3.10 6.80
CA ALA A 232 2.12 3.10 8.04
C ALA A 232 2.05 4.51 8.62
N ILE A 233 0.84 5.00 8.90
CA ILE A 233 0.62 6.31 9.53
C ILE A 233 -0.15 6.11 10.82
N VAL A 234 0.38 6.62 11.93
CA VAL A 234 -0.18 6.42 13.28
C VAL A 234 -0.32 7.74 14.03
N GLY A 235 -1.39 7.89 14.83
CA GLY A 235 -1.62 9.08 15.66
C GLY A 235 -1.02 8.95 17.06
N GLY A 236 -0.20 9.89 17.52
CA GLY A 236 0.46 9.82 18.84
C GLY A 236 -0.49 9.93 20.04
N ARG A 237 -1.66 10.56 19.85
CA ARG A 237 -2.74 10.67 20.86
C ARG A 237 -3.82 9.58 20.70
N ASP A 238 -3.50 8.48 20.03
CA ASP A 238 -4.41 7.34 19.90
C ASP A 238 -4.77 6.77 21.30
N VAL A 239 -6.07 6.70 21.59
CA VAL A 239 -6.60 6.25 22.89
C VAL A 239 -6.91 4.75 22.91
N MET A 240 -6.76 4.06 21.78
CA MET A 240 -7.05 2.64 21.59
C MET A 240 -5.79 1.83 21.34
N LEU A 241 -4.83 2.38 20.60
CA LEU A 241 -3.61 1.67 20.19
C LEU A 241 -2.36 2.37 20.71
N ASP A 242 -1.32 1.59 20.99
CA ASP A 242 0.02 2.09 21.26
C ASP A 242 0.74 2.37 19.92
N SER A 243 0.58 3.60 19.45
CA SER A 243 1.18 4.06 18.18
C SER A 243 2.70 4.05 18.20
N ARG A 244 3.34 4.27 19.36
CA ARG A 244 4.81 4.24 19.47
C ARG A 244 5.30 2.80 19.34
N ASP A 245 4.65 1.86 20.03
CA ASP A 245 4.95 0.43 19.87
C ASP A 245 4.73 -0.05 18.44
N THR A 246 3.66 0.42 17.77
CA THR A 246 3.43 0.14 16.34
C THR A 246 4.57 0.67 15.48
N GLN A 247 5.01 1.91 15.71
CA GLN A 247 6.12 2.51 14.99
C GLN A 247 7.43 1.74 15.20
N ASP A 248 7.76 1.44 16.45
CA ASP A 248 8.99 0.74 16.83
C ASP A 248 9.05 -0.66 16.23
N ARG A 249 7.94 -1.41 16.29
CA ARG A 249 7.85 -2.75 15.69
C ARG A 249 8.02 -2.69 14.16
N LEU A 250 7.32 -1.80 13.47
CA LEU A 250 7.44 -1.71 12.00
C LEU A 250 8.83 -1.26 11.57
N THR A 251 9.40 -0.25 12.23
CA THR A 251 10.74 0.26 11.91
C THR A 251 11.82 -0.82 12.10
N ARG A 252 11.68 -1.65 13.14
CA ARG A 252 12.63 -2.74 13.44
C ARG A 252 12.45 -3.97 12.54
N LEU A 253 11.23 -4.30 12.15
CA LEU A 253 10.89 -5.58 11.51
C LEU A 253 10.73 -5.47 9.99
N VAL A 254 10.38 -4.29 9.49
CA VAL A 254 10.07 -4.02 8.08
C VAL A 254 10.88 -2.80 7.64
N PRO A 255 12.19 -2.94 7.40
CA PRO A 255 13.10 -1.79 7.22
C PRO A 255 12.78 -0.92 5.99
N HIS A 256 12.04 -1.46 5.01
CA HIS A 256 11.57 -0.72 3.83
C HIS A 256 10.20 -0.03 4.05
N ALA A 257 9.57 -0.19 5.22
CA ALA A 257 8.30 0.48 5.52
C ALA A 257 8.50 1.96 5.79
N GLN A 258 7.69 2.80 5.15
CA GLN A 258 7.60 4.22 5.48
C GLN A 258 6.68 4.38 6.70
N VAL A 259 7.24 4.71 7.86
CA VAL A 259 6.47 4.82 9.11
C VAL A 259 6.39 6.28 9.55
N ARG A 260 5.16 6.80 9.68
CA ARG A 260 4.87 8.19 10.06
C ARG A 260 4.07 8.24 11.36
N LEU A 261 4.72 8.69 12.44
CA LEU A 261 4.03 9.06 13.68
C LEU A 261 3.61 10.53 13.63
N LEU A 262 2.32 10.80 13.83
CA LEU A 262 1.74 12.14 13.91
C LEU A 262 1.45 12.47 15.39
N PRO A 263 2.35 13.14 16.12
CA PRO A 263 2.33 13.17 17.59
C PRO A 263 1.01 13.64 18.20
N GLU A 264 0.41 14.67 17.60
CA GLU A 264 -0.78 15.35 18.13
C GLU A 264 -2.10 14.77 17.63
N GLN A 265 -2.07 13.82 16.70
CA GLN A 265 -3.28 13.31 16.07
C GLN A 265 -3.89 12.13 16.86
N PRO A 266 -5.24 12.03 16.89
CA PRO A 266 -5.94 10.94 17.55
C PRO A 266 -5.94 9.68 16.66
N HIS A 267 -6.76 8.68 17.00
CA HIS A 267 -6.89 7.45 16.20
C HIS A 267 -7.37 7.73 14.77
N PHE A 268 -8.28 8.70 14.59
CA PHE A 268 -8.68 9.12 13.25
C PHE A 268 -7.83 10.30 12.77
N ILE A 269 -6.76 9.95 12.05
CA ILE A 269 -5.79 10.88 11.49
C ILE A 269 -6.36 11.68 10.31
N ARG A 270 -5.96 12.95 10.20
CA ARG A 270 -6.44 13.92 9.19
C ARG A 270 -5.33 14.38 8.27
N GLY A 271 -5.71 14.84 7.09
CA GLY A 271 -4.78 15.47 6.14
C GLY A 271 -3.78 14.51 5.52
N GLN A 272 -4.05 13.20 5.51
CA GLN A 272 -3.14 12.20 4.94
C GLN A 272 -3.53 11.76 3.52
N ARG A 273 -4.52 12.41 2.91
CA ARG A 273 -5.01 12.06 1.57
C ARG A 273 -3.91 12.11 0.52
N ASP A 274 -3.19 13.23 0.44
CA ASP A 274 -2.09 13.40 -0.51
C ASP A 274 -0.93 12.45 -0.23
N THR A 275 -0.58 12.27 1.04
CA THR A 275 0.46 11.30 1.42
C THR A 275 0.15 9.90 0.91
N VAL A 276 -1.07 9.42 1.15
CA VAL A 276 -1.45 8.08 0.70
C VAL A 276 -1.57 8.03 -0.82
N ARG A 277 -2.13 9.06 -1.46
CA ARG A 277 -2.20 9.15 -2.94
C ARG A 277 -0.82 9.08 -3.57
N THR A 278 0.13 9.88 -3.10
CA THR A 278 1.52 9.87 -3.58
C THR A 278 2.16 8.50 -3.40
N PHE A 279 1.96 7.84 -2.26
CA PHE A 279 2.43 6.47 -2.04
C PHE A 279 1.77 5.45 -2.98
N LEU A 280 0.49 5.60 -3.30
CA LEU A 280 -0.21 4.70 -4.23
C LEU A 280 0.22 4.93 -5.69
N SER A 281 0.54 6.17 -6.05
CA SER A 281 1.00 6.58 -7.37
C SER A 281 2.49 6.37 -7.60
N SER A 282 3.29 6.24 -6.55
CA SER A 282 4.71 5.92 -6.70
C SER A 282 4.80 4.56 -7.37
N THR A 283 5.40 4.47 -8.55
CA THR A 283 5.69 3.20 -9.20
C THR A 283 6.62 2.35 -8.31
N ASP A 284 6.66 1.03 -8.50
CA ASP A 284 7.58 0.15 -7.75
C ASP A 284 8.99 0.20 -8.33
N THR A 285 9.15 0.85 -9.48
CA THR A 285 10.37 1.60 -9.69
C THR A 285 10.39 2.63 -8.57
N LEU A 286 11.33 2.48 -7.63
CA LEU A 286 12.08 3.64 -7.16
C LEU A 286 11.99 4.67 -8.27
N ASP A 287 11.41 5.84 -8.03
CA ASP A 287 11.59 6.96 -8.93
C ASP A 287 13.11 7.01 -9.10
N MET A 288 13.60 6.41 -10.19
CA MET A 288 14.99 6.17 -10.46
C MET A 288 15.26 7.42 -11.28
N PRO A 289 15.61 8.56 -10.67
CA PRO A 289 15.86 9.78 -11.41
C PRO A 289 16.74 9.42 -12.59
N HIS A 290 16.28 9.76 -13.78
CA HIS A 290 16.94 9.39 -15.01
C HIS A 290 16.63 10.44 -16.06
N ARG A 291 17.46 10.46 -17.10
CA ARG A 291 17.21 11.28 -18.28
C ARG A 291 17.41 10.44 -19.53
N ILE A 292 16.65 10.75 -20.57
CA ILE A 292 16.80 10.12 -21.87
C ILE A 292 17.71 10.98 -22.72
N VAL A 293 18.74 10.36 -23.28
CA VAL A 293 19.67 10.96 -24.23
C VAL A 293 19.54 10.24 -25.57
N GLN A 294 19.52 11.01 -26.65
CA GLN A 294 19.55 10.48 -28.01
C GLN A 294 21.00 10.49 -28.52
N ALA A 295 21.48 9.34 -28.99
CA ALA A 295 22.80 9.22 -29.61
C ALA A 295 22.75 8.27 -30.82
N ALA A 296 23.06 8.80 -32.00
CA ALA A 296 23.20 8.05 -33.26
C ALA A 296 22.03 7.08 -33.55
N GLY A 297 20.80 7.51 -33.28
CA GLY A 297 19.58 6.73 -33.51
C GLY A 297 19.26 5.70 -32.42
N SER A 298 20.04 5.63 -31.34
CA SER A 298 19.72 4.86 -30.13
C SER A 298 19.25 5.77 -29.00
N ARG A 299 18.27 5.28 -28.23
CA ARG A 299 17.82 5.93 -26.99
C ARG A 299 18.58 5.38 -25.79
N VAL A 300 19.22 6.27 -25.03
CA VAL A 300 19.99 5.93 -23.85
C VAL A 300 19.27 6.46 -22.61
N LEU A 301 18.88 5.56 -21.71
CA LEU A 301 18.42 5.91 -20.39
C LEU A 301 19.63 6.08 -19.46
N VAL A 302 19.92 7.32 -19.08
CA VAL A 302 21.00 7.63 -18.14
C VAL A 302 20.42 7.69 -16.75
N ARG A 303 20.81 6.73 -15.90
CA ARG A 303 20.38 6.65 -14.50
C ARG A 303 21.16 7.64 -13.65
N ASP A 304 20.45 8.45 -12.89
CA ASP A 304 21.04 9.37 -11.92
C ASP A 304 21.63 8.58 -10.74
N PRO A 305 22.82 8.95 -10.25
CA PRO A 305 23.43 8.26 -9.11
C PRO A 305 22.57 8.23 -7.84
N SER A 306 21.67 9.20 -7.64
CA SER A 306 20.75 9.26 -6.50
C SER A 306 19.65 8.21 -6.53
N ALA A 307 19.48 7.50 -7.64
CA ALA A 307 18.52 6.42 -7.83
C ALA A 307 18.82 5.16 -6.97
N GLY A 308 19.94 5.12 -6.25
CA GLY A 308 20.30 4.05 -5.31
C GLY A 308 21.19 2.97 -5.91
N LEU A 309 21.44 1.88 -5.16
CA LEU A 309 22.32 0.78 -5.57
C LEU A 309 21.58 -0.31 -6.35
N VAL A 310 22.21 -0.86 -7.39
CA VAL A 310 21.83 -2.12 -8.03
C VAL A 310 22.54 -3.25 -7.27
N GLN A 311 21.78 -4.01 -6.48
CA GLN A 311 22.32 -4.98 -5.52
C GLN A 311 21.64 -6.35 -5.57
N ARG A 312 20.50 -6.46 -6.27
CA ARG A 312 19.73 -7.71 -6.41
C ARG A 312 19.36 -7.95 -7.86
N GLU A 313 19.03 -9.20 -8.14
CA GLU A 313 18.46 -9.62 -9.43
C GLU A 313 17.16 -8.91 -9.80
N SER A 314 16.32 -8.56 -8.82
CA SER A 314 15.08 -7.80 -9.03
C SER A 314 15.37 -6.43 -9.61
N ASP A 315 16.45 -5.77 -9.17
CA ASP A 315 16.80 -4.42 -9.60
C ASP A 315 17.15 -4.40 -11.10
N ALA A 316 17.64 -5.51 -11.67
CA ALA A 316 17.86 -5.65 -13.11
C ALA A 316 16.54 -5.74 -13.91
N LEU A 317 15.49 -6.34 -13.35
CA LEU A 317 14.17 -6.36 -14.00
C LEU A 317 13.52 -4.98 -13.96
N ASP A 318 13.74 -4.22 -12.89
CA ASP A 318 13.27 -2.84 -12.78
C ASP A 318 13.95 -1.95 -13.83
N LEU A 319 15.26 -2.13 -14.05
CA LEU A 319 16.00 -1.46 -15.13
C LEU A 319 15.44 -1.81 -16.51
N VAL A 320 15.14 -3.09 -16.77
CA VAL A 320 14.53 -3.53 -18.03
C VAL A 320 13.17 -2.86 -18.24
N ALA A 321 12.32 -2.90 -17.21
CA ALA A 321 10.98 -2.29 -17.27
C ALA A 321 11.08 -0.79 -17.57
N LEU A 322 12.00 -0.09 -16.91
CA LEU A 322 12.23 1.34 -17.11
C LEU A 322 12.76 1.64 -18.53
N ALA A 323 13.67 0.83 -19.06
CA ALA A 323 14.14 0.98 -20.43
C ALA A 323 13.01 0.77 -21.45
N HIS A 324 12.17 -0.26 -21.28
CA HIS A 324 11.02 -0.49 -22.16
C HIS A 324 9.97 0.61 -22.07
N GLU A 325 9.70 1.14 -20.88
CA GLU A 325 8.80 2.29 -20.67
C GLU A 325 9.23 3.51 -21.48
N HIS A 326 10.54 3.76 -21.56
CA HIS A 326 11.11 4.90 -22.27
C HIS A 326 11.64 4.58 -23.67
N GLU A 327 11.34 3.39 -24.20
CA GLU A 327 11.81 2.91 -25.51
C GLU A 327 13.34 3.06 -25.66
N ALA A 328 14.09 2.80 -24.58
CA ALA A 328 15.54 2.92 -24.54
C ALA A 328 16.21 1.60 -24.89
N ASP A 329 17.15 1.65 -25.84
CA ASP A 329 17.98 0.51 -26.24
C ASP A 329 19.14 0.27 -25.27
N TRP A 330 19.56 1.33 -24.60
CA TRP A 330 20.70 1.36 -23.68
C TRP A 330 20.32 1.93 -22.33
N ILE A 331 20.94 1.38 -21.28
CA ILE A 331 20.93 1.95 -19.94
C ILE A 331 22.36 2.31 -19.58
N ALA A 332 22.61 3.55 -19.16
CA ALA A 332 23.86 3.98 -18.55
C ALA A 332 23.72 3.97 -17.02
N VAL A 333 24.55 3.17 -16.34
CA VAL A 333 24.59 3.06 -14.88
C VAL A 333 25.98 3.47 -14.39
N ALA A 334 26.03 4.40 -13.43
CA ALA A 334 27.28 4.80 -12.80
C ALA A 334 27.92 3.61 -12.07
N ALA A 335 29.21 3.38 -12.27
CA ALA A 335 29.94 2.24 -11.73
C ALA A 335 29.83 2.13 -10.20
N ASP A 336 29.81 3.26 -9.49
CA ASP A 336 29.70 3.30 -8.03
C ASP A 336 28.27 3.09 -7.51
N THR A 337 27.29 2.97 -8.40
CA THR A 337 25.92 2.57 -8.06
C THR A 337 25.65 1.09 -8.29
N LEU A 338 26.65 0.32 -8.74
CA LEU A 338 26.61 -1.13 -8.72
C LEU A 338 27.19 -1.62 -7.39
N HIS A 339 26.49 -2.51 -6.70
CA HIS A 339 26.99 -3.11 -5.46
C HIS A 339 28.33 -3.82 -5.70
N ASP A 340 29.21 -3.85 -4.69
CA ASP A 340 30.55 -4.45 -4.82
C ASP A 340 30.51 -5.92 -5.25
N ASP A 341 29.44 -6.64 -4.91
CA ASP A 341 29.22 -8.02 -5.35
C ASP A 341 29.10 -8.15 -6.88
N PHE A 342 28.65 -7.11 -7.59
CA PHE A 342 28.67 -7.11 -9.06
C PHE A 342 30.09 -7.30 -9.60
N TYR A 343 31.09 -6.73 -8.93
CA TYR A 343 32.49 -6.82 -9.35
C TYR A 343 33.19 -8.07 -8.83
N ARG A 344 32.57 -8.79 -7.90
CA ARG A 344 33.02 -10.08 -7.37
C ARG A 344 32.31 -11.22 -8.10
N LEU A 345 32.94 -11.75 -9.15
CA LEU A 345 32.27 -12.70 -10.05
C LEU A 345 31.80 -14.00 -9.39
N ASP A 346 32.38 -14.38 -8.26
CA ASP A 346 31.96 -15.50 -7.41
C ASP A 346 30.59 -15.28 -6.72
N SER A 347 30.11 -14.03 -6.64
CA SER A 347 28.79 -13.70 -6.08
C SER A 347 27.62 -14.13 -6.97
N GLY A 348 27.87 -14.31 -8.28
CA GLY A 348 26.83 -14.57 -9.29
C GLY A 348 26.01 -13.34 -9.71
N LEU A 349 26.13 -12.19 -9.03
CA LEU A 349 25.29 -11.01 -9.30
C LEU A 349 25.50 -10.45 -10.71
N ALA A 350 26.75 -10.28 -11.16
CA ALA A 350 27.03 -9.80 -12.52
C ALA A 350 26.45 -10.71 -13.59
N GLY A 351 26.59 -12.04 -13.42
CA GLY A 351 26.01 -13.01 -14.35
C GLY A 351 24.50 -12.84 -14.46
N ALA A 352 23.80 -12.76 -13.33
CA ALA A 352 22.36 -12.62 -13.31
C ALA A 352 21.86 -11.28 -13.90
N VAL A 353 22.53 -10.17 -13.60
CA VAL A 353 22.18 -8.84 -14.13
C VAL A 353 22.39 -8.78 -15.65
N LEU A 354 23.58 -9.18 -16.12
CA LEU A 354 23.93 -9.13 -17.55
C LEU A 354 23.06 -10.08 -18.38
N GLN A 355 22.76 -11.27 -17.85
CA GLN A 355 21.90 -12.25 -18.52
C GLN A 355 20.47 -11.72 -18.69
N LYS A 356 19.88 -11.10 -17.66
CA LYS A 356 18.51 -10.55 -17.77
C LYS A 356 18.46 -9.44 -18.81
N LEU A 357 19.36 -8.46 -18.75
CA LEU A 357 19.40 -7.35 -19.73
C LEU A 357 19.51 -7.90 -21.16
N THR A 358 20.40 -8.87 -21.38
CA THR A 358 20.55 -9.53 -22.69
C THR A 358 19.28 -10.26 -23.13
N ASN A 359 18.64 -11.03 -22.23
CA ASN A 359 17.42 -11.78 -22.54
C ASN A 359 16.26 -10.87 -22.94
N TYR A 360 16.21 -9.65 -22.41
CA TYR A 360 15.17 -8.66 -22.71
C TYR A 360 15.57 -7.64 -23.78
N GLY A 361 16.71 -7.84 -24.45
CA GLY A 361 17.17 -6.99 -25.54
C GLY A 361 17.66 -5.60 -25.10
N VAL A 362 17.93 -5.40 -23.82
CA VAL A 362 18.40 -4.13 -23.26
C VAL A 362 19.92 -4.17 -23.10
N ARG A 363 20.60 -3.11 -23.53
CA ARG A 363 22.08 -3.00 -23.47
C ARG A 363 22.52 -2.15 -22.28
N LEU A 364 23.73 -2.39 -21.79
CA LEU A 364 24.26 -1.76 -20.56
C LEU A 364 25.56 -1.01 -20.82
N GLY A 365 25.61 0.26 -20.44
CA GLY A 365 26.83 1.03 -20.25
C GLY A 365 27.13 1.20 -18.76
N VAL A 366 28.22 0.61 -18.28
CA VAL A 366 28.76 0.88 -16.95
C VAL A 366 29.73 2.05 -17.07
N VAL A 367 29.41 3.17 -16.41
CA VAL A 367 30.09 4.46 -16.60
C VAL A 367 30.86 4.86 -15.34
N GLY A 368 32.16 5.06 -15.46
CA GLY A 368 33.02 5.56 -14.38
C GLY A 368 34.30 4.75 -14.20
N ASP A 369 35.16 5.22 -13.31
CA ASP A 369 36.45 4.58 -13.01
C ASP A 369 36.26 3.29 -12.21
N ILE A 370 36.79 2.19 -12.75
CA ILE A 370 36.83 0.88 -12.10
C ILE A 370 38.26 0.31 -11.99
N ASP A 371 39.30 1.10 -12.24
CA ASP A 371 40.69 0.64 -12.30
C ASP A 371 41.14 -0.01 -10.99
N ARG A 372 40.71 0.55 -9.84
CA ARG A 372 40.96 -0.05 -8.52
C ARG A 372 40.34 -1.44 -8.38
N ARG A 373 39.18 -1.67 -9.00
CA ARG A 373 38.48 -2.98 -9.00
C ARG A 373 39.18 -3.96 -9.95
N LEU A 374 39.61 -3.49 -11.13
CA LEU A 374 40.37 -4.27 -12.12
C LEU A 374 41.74 -4.72 -11.63
N ALA A 375 42.45 -3.87 -10.88
CA ALA A 375 43.75 -4.20 -10.29
C ALA A 375 43.66 -5.39 -9.31
N ARG A 376 42.49 -5.59 -8.69
CA ARG A 376 42.25 -6.61 -7.66
C ARG A 376 41.73 -7.94 -8.20
N SER A 377 41.33 -8.03 -9.48
CA SER A 377 40.72 -9.24 -10.05
C SER A 377 41.08 -9.44 -11.51
N GLU A 378 41.80 -10.53 -11.81
CA GLU A 378 42.11 -10.94 -13.18
C GLU A 378 40.85 -11.41 -13.94
N ALA A 379 39.95 -12.11 -13.25
CA ALA A 379 38.69 -12.59 -13.82
C ALA A 379 37.79 -11.41 -14.24
N LEU A 380 37.70 -10.36 -13.42
CA LEU A 380 36.98 -9.14 -13.78
C LEU A 380 37.61 -8.43 -14.98
N ARG A 381 38.96 -8.37 -15.05
CA ARG A 381 39.68 -7.85 -16.23
C ARG A 381 39.38 -8.64 -17.50
N ALA A 382 39.26 -9.96 -17.41
CA ALA A 382 38.87 -10.79 -18.55
C ALA A 382 37.42 -10.48 -18.99
N LEU A 383 36.48 -10.44 -18.05
CA LEU A 383 35.07 -10.09 -18.32
C LEU A 383 34.94 -8.72 -18.98
N VAL A 384 35.57 -7.69 -18.43
CA VAL A 384 35.47 -6.31 -18.96
C VAL A 384 36.04 -6.23 -20.37
N ARG A 385 37.17 -6.90 -20.66
CA ARG A 385 37.73 -6.98 -22.02
C ARG A 385 36.77 -7.65 -23.00
N GLU A 386 36.10 -8.72 -22.58
CA GLU A 386 35.14 -9.44 -23.41
C GLU A 386 33.88 -8.60 -23.67
N CYS A 387 33.28 -8.03 -22.61
CA CYS A 387 32.15 -7.13 -22.72
C CYS A 387 32.46 -5.96 -23.67
N ASN A 388 33.61 -5.31 -23.49
CA ASN A 388 34.04 -4.20 -24.36
C ASN A 388 34.36 -4.61 -25.80
N ARG A 389 34.40 -5.89 -26.17
CA ARG A 389 34.43 -6.32 -27.58
C ARG A 389 33.04 -6.64 -28.12
N GLY A 390 32.09 -6.94 -27.24
CA GLY A 390 30.71 -7.23 -27.59
C GLY A 390 29.89 -5.98 -27.95
N LYS A 391 28.59 -6.20 -28.21
CA LYS A 391 27.63 -5.15 -28.59
C LYS A 391 26.59 -4.82 -27.51
N SER A 392 26.58 -5.58 -26.41
CA SER A 392 25.49 -5.52 -25.42
C SER A 392 25.88 -4.87 -24.10
N VAL A 393 27.16 -4.89 -23.73
CA VAL A 393 27.64 -4.41 -22.43
C VAL A 393 28.96 -3.70 -22.62
N TRP A 394 29.07 -2.43 -22.23
CA TRP A 394 30.32 -1.67 -22.29
C TRP A 394 30.67 -1.06 -20.94
N PHE A 395 31.96 -1.06 -20.63
CA PHE A 395 32.55 -0.34 -19.50
C PHE A 395 33.36 0.82 -20.07
N VAL A 396 32.99 2.04 -19.68
CA VAL A 396 33.59 3.27 -20.20
C VAL A 396 33.89 4.25 -19.06
N ALA A 397 34.87 5.14 -19.27
CA ALA A 397 35.31 6.07 -18.23
C ALA A 397 34.30 7.19 -17.96
N SER A 398 33.56 7.63 -18.98
CA SER A 398 32.58 8.71 -18.88
C SER A 398 31.34 8.46 -19.75
N GLU A 399 30.26 9.20 -19.47
CA GLU A 399 29.06 9.16 -20.31
C GLU A 399 29.37 9.64 -21.73
N ASP A 400 30.20 10.66 -21.90
CA ASP A 400 30.62 11.14 -23.22
C ASP A 400 31.33 10.05 -24.02
N ASP A 401 32.10 9.17 -23.38
CA ASP A 401 32.69 8.00 -24.04
C ASP A 401 31.64 7.00 -24.51
N LEU A 402 30.59 6.76 -23.70
CA LEU A 402 29.46 5.91 -24.08
C LEU A 402 28.78 6.47 -25.33
N LEU A 403 28.42 7.76 -25.31
CA LEU A 403 27.70 8.42 -26.39
C LEU A 403 28.55 8.51 -27.67
N ARG A 404 29.85 8.82 -27.55
CA ARG A 404 30.78 8.80 -28.69
C ARG A 404 30.88 7.41 -29.30
N ARG A 405 30.93 6.38 -28.47
CA ARG A 405 31.01 4.99 -28.93
C ARG A 405 29.73 4.51 -29.61
N LEU A 406 28.57 5.05 -29.23
CA LEU A 406 27.31 4.78 -29.94
C LEU A 406 27.25 5.45 -31.32
N GLY A 407 27.96 6.56 -31.49
CA GLY A 407 28.04 7.29 -32.76
C GLY A 407 29.20 6.92 -33.68
N ALA A 408 30.10 6.04 -33.24
CA ALA A 408 31.21 5.50 -34.03
C ALA A 408 30.80 4.15 -34.65
#